data_AF-A0ABD3ERT8-F1
#
_entry.id   AF-A0ABD3ERT8-F1
#
_cell.length_a   1.000
_cell.length_b   1.000
_cell.length_c   1.000
_cell.angle_alpha   90.00
_cell.angle_beta   90.00
_cell.angle_gamma   90.00
#
_symmetry.space_group_name_H-M   'P 1'
#
loop_
_entity.id
_entity.type
_entity.pdbx_description
1 polymer ?
#
loop_
_entity_poly.entity_id
_entity_poly.type
_entity_poly.pdbx_seq_one_letter_code
_entity_poly.pdbx_strand_id
1 'polypeptide(L)'
;MKLISVFAAAIALTHTVTHAALSVTSAEPARNLNGAFLEKVWTVSGDTGDVFDDLKVQVAGNVFVDYDSSLNSDGAVTAKVIMRSNSPEMLDLVDVSTVQDAVNSGVRVHYKNMDARVVGDVITQVILSHPNALSSVSATQTDSVVLGEGVVVNGASASLELDTSSDADIFVGSFQYPIELKAIGIASSGDGRVQLLASSIQADSITVSLSGDTKTVIAAKDRITVDSFVSTISGDGKIFVETADFQSQKLSSILSGDGKVSYSSAGSCVDQSIRLSGDASVYAGSIVCKDTVVATAGDGKAIVQTTGTLTSVGGGSVKYVNAPPQRVVSSSIFRKHSNVKPAKYIKFKTHRPSLPPTRTPTELTIVIRASWFGDAPHVSIYSGIGNSIVIDGTGFAVTDDPAYHHGVGPFGVFVAVAGVVAIAAVAFKLRERRAREKYAPLV
;
A
#
# COMPACT_ATOMS: atom_id res chain seq x y z
N MET A 1 26.36 -27.10 61.19
CA MET A 1 25.51 -26.96 59.99
C MET A 1 24.11 -26.54 60.42
N LYS A 2 23.79 -25.25 60.34
CA LYS A 2 22.41 -24.72 60.46
C LYS A 2 22.28 -23.55 59.49
N LEU A 3 21.26 -23.64 58.65
CA LEU A 3 21.02 -22.84 57.45
C LEU A 3 20.73 -21.36 57.77
N ILE A 4 21.26 -20.49 56.92
CA ILE A 4 20.89 -19.08 56.79
C ILE A 4 19.70 -19.04 55.82
N SER A 5 18.51 -18.68 56.31
CA SER A 5 17.36 -18.34 55.45
C SER A 5 17.50 -16.91 54.96
N VAL A 6 17.73 -16.73 53.67
CA VAL A 6 17.61 -15.44 52.97
C VAL A 6 16.16 -15.32 52.48
N PHE A 7 15.42 -14.37 53.02
CA PHE A 7 14.13 -13.96 52.47
C PHE A 7 14.36 -13.14 51.21
N ALA A 8 14.13 -13.73 50.04
CA ALA A 8 13.99 -13.00 48.79
C ALA A 8 12.53 -12.57 48.64
N ALA A 9 12.25 -11.27 48.83
CA ALA A 9 10.97 -10.68 48.48
C ALA A 9 10.91 -10.56 46.95
N ALA A 10 10.25 -11.51 46.29
CA ALA A 10 9.86 -11.38 44.90
C ALA A 10 8.69 -10.40 44.80
N ILE A 11 8.99 -9.14 44.48
CA ILE A 11 7.97 -8.19 44.03
C ILE A 11 7.65 -8.58 42.58
N ALA A 12 6.58 -9.37 42.41
CA ALA A 12 5.97 -9.58 41.11
C ALA A 12 5.28 -8.28 40.69
N LEU A 13 5.98 -7.44 39.93
CA LEU A 13 5.36 -6.42 39.09
C LEU A 13 4.61 -7.15 37.98
N THR A 14 3.38 -7.55 38.29
CA THR A 14 2.39 -7.92 37.27
C THR A 14 1.96 -6.62 36.59
N HIS A 15 2.67 -6.26 35.52
CA HIS A 15 2.08 -5.37 34.53
C HIS A 15 1.00 -6.17 33.81
N THR A 16 -0.23 -6.11 34.30
CA THR A 16 -1.39 -6.45 33.50
C THR A 16 -1.51 -5.37 32.43
N VAL A 17 -0.88 -5.61 31.27
CA VAL A 17 -1.30 -4.91 30.04
C VAL A 17 -2.67 -5.50 29.72
N THR A 18 -3.72 -4.83 30.18
CA THR A 18 -5.06 -5.04 29.66
C THR A 18 -5.03 -4.55 28.22
N HIS A 19 -4.78 -5.47 27.28
CA HIS A 19 -4.95 -5.17 25.87
C HIS A 19 -6.44 -4.95 25.65
N ALA A 20 -6.77 -3.74 25.18
CA ALA A 20 -8.00 -3.38 24.50
C ALA A 20 -8.54 -4.57 23.70
N ALA A 21 -9.74 -5.02 23.99
CA ALA A 21 -10.34 -6.19 23.36
C ALA A 21 -11.58 -5.74 22.60
N LEU A 22 -11.39 -5.37 21.33
CA LEU A 22 -12.53 -5.22 20.43
C LEU A 22 -13.35 -6.52 20.46
N SER A 23 -14.66 -6.37 20.37
CA SER A 23 -15.62 -7.46 20.26
C SER A 23 -16.52 -7.21 19.06
N VAL A 24 -16.91 -8.29 18.39
CA VAL A 24 -17.81 -8.23 17.24
C VAL A 24 -19.06 -9.02 17.57
N THR A 25 -20.22 -8.37 17.40
CA THR A 25 -21.52 -9.02 17.48
C THR A 25 -22.21 -8.91 16.13
N SER A 26 -22.92 -9.95 15.71
CA SER A 26 -23.66 -9.94 14.44
C SER A 26 -25.17 -9.98 14.72
N ALA A 27 -25.92 -9.21 13.94
CA ALA A 27 -27.38 -9.29 13.89
C ALA A 27 -27.82 -10.27 12.79
N GLU A 28 -28.93 -10.96 13.03
CA GLU A 28 -29.56 -11.80 12.00
C GLU A 28 -29.96 -10.96 10.78
N PRO A 29 -29.84 -11.49 9.55
CA PRO A 29 -30.22 -10.78 8.35
C PRO A 29 -31.68 -10.30 8.41
N ALA A 30 -31.88 -8.99 8.31
CA ALA A 30 -33.20 -8.38 8.31
C ALA A 30 -33.54 -7.84 6.92
N ARG A 31 -34.82 -7.90 6.53
CA ARG A 31 -35.27 -7.16 5.34
C ARG A 31 -35.25 -5.67 5.64
N ASN A 32 -34.66 -4.89 4.74
CA ASN A 32 -34.84 -3.46 4.79
C ASN A 32 -36.33 -3.14 4.54
N LEU A 33 -36.92 -2.34 5.43
CA LEU A 33 -38.36 -1.99 5.43
C LEU A 33 -38.86 -1.44 4.09
N ASN A 34 -37.96 -0.96 3.22
CA ASN A 34 -38.27 -0.39 1.90
C ASN A 34 -37.53 -1.04 0.71
N GLY A 35 -36.90 -2.23 0.83
CA GLY A 35 -35.97 -2.73 -0.19
C GLY A 35 -36.08 -4.20 -0.59
N ALA A 36 -35.63 -4.51 -1.81
CA ALA A 36 -35.42 -5.87 -2.35
C ALA A 36 -34.18 -6.58 -1.78
N PHE A 37 -33.49 -5.97 -0.79
CA PHE A 37 -32.24 -6.43 -0.22
C PHE A 37 -32.40 -6.79 1.25
N LEU A 38 -31.73 -7.86 1.64
CA LEU A 38 -31.44 -8.22 3.02
C LEU A 38 -30.22 -7.45 3.50
N GLU A 39 -30.20 -7.12 4.78
CA GLU A 39 -29.10 -6.41 5.43
C GLU A 39 -28.60 -7.25 6.62
N LYS A 40 -27.28 -7.48 6.68
CA LYS A 40 -26.60 -8.06 7.83
C LYS A 40 -25.65 -7.02 8.39
N VAL A 41 -25.71 -6.83 9.71
CA VAL A 41 -24.93 -5.82 10.43
C VAL A 41 -24.06 -6.52 11.47
N TRP A 42 -22.77 -6.23 11.43
CA TRP A 42 -21.83 -6.54 12.50
C TRP A 42 -21.50 -5.26 13.25
N THR A 43 -21.70 -5.27 14.56
CA THR A 43 -21.35 -4.17 15.45
C THR A 43 -20.03 -4.49 16.13
N VAL A 44 -19.06 -3.60 15.95
CA VAL A 44 -17.75 -3.65 16.60
C VAL A 44 -17.83 -2.74 17.82
N SER A 45 -17.57 -3.32 18.98
CA SER A 45 -17.59 -2.60 20.25
C SER A 45 -16.23 -2.71 20.93
N GLY A 46 -15.84 -1.66 21.63
CA GLY A 46 -14.60 -1.59 22.40
C GLY A 46 -14.82 -0.88 23.74
N ASP A 47 -13.92 -1.14 24.69
CA ASP A 47 -13.88 -0.41 25.95
C ASP A 47 -13.35 1.02 25.74
N THR A 48 -13.52 1.87 26.76
CA THR A 48 -13.05 3.26 26.69
C THR A 48 -11.52 3.31 26.52
N GLY A 49 -11.07 3.78 25.36
CA GLY A 49 -9.65 3.84 25.01
C GLY A 49 -9.21 2.80 23.98
N ASP A 50 -10.09 1.86 23.62
CA ASP A 50 -9.86 0.93 22.52
C ASP A 50 -9.88 1.70 21.19
N VAL A 51 -8.85 1.50 20.37
CA VAL A 51 -8.70 2.19 19.10
C VAL A 51 -9.10 1.22 17.99
N PHE A 52 -9.93 1.66 17.05
CA PHE A 52 -10.18 0.94 15.80
C PHE A 52 -9.30 1.60 14.72
N ASP A 53 -8.16 1.00 14.42
CA ASP A 53 -7.17 1.58 13.51
C ASP A 53 -6.76 0.68 12.34
N ASP A 54 -7.14 -0.61 12.36
CA ASP A 54 -6.87 -1.57 11.28
C ASP A 54 -8.14 -2.11 10.62
N LEU A 55 -8.16 -2.08 9.29
CA LEU A 55 -9.24 -2.67 8.50
C LEU A 55 -8.67 -3.59 7.43
N LYS A 56 -9.02 -4.88 7.51
CA LYS A 56 -8.67 -5.88 6.49
C LYS A 56 -9.92 -6.27 5.71
N VAL A 57 -9.94 -5.95 4.42
CA VAL A 57 -11.03 -6.28 3.50
C VAL A 57 -10.62 -7.46 2.64
N GLN A 58 -11.30 -8.58 2.84
CA GLN A 58 -11.07 -9.86 2.15
C GLN A 58 -12.35 -10.41 1.53
N VAL A 59 -13.19 -9.50 1.03
CA VAL A 59 -14.47 -9.80 0.39
C VAL A 59 -14.59 -9.08 -0.94
N ALA A 60 -15.29 -9.72 -1.86
CA ALA A 60 -15.45 -9.27 -3.24
C ALA A 60 -16.45 -8.11 -3.34
N GLY A 61 -16.39 -7.37 -4.45
CA GLY A 61 -17.21 -6.20 -4.66
C GLY A 61 -16.61 -4.93 -4.05
N ASN A 62 -17.38 -3.85 -4.12
CA ASN A 62 -16.97 -2.54 -3.64
C ASN A 62 -17.28 -2.37 -2.15
N VAL A 63 -16.29 -1.92 -1.39
CA VAL A 63 -16.40 -1.60 0.03
C VAL A 63 -16.23 -0.10 0.25
N PHE A 64 -17.20 0.52 0.91
CA PHE A 64 -17.17 1.94 1.22
C PHE A 64 -16.94 2.12 2.72
N VAL A 65 -15.93 2.90 3.08
CA VAL A 65 -15.63 3.22 4.47
C VAL A 65 -15.99 4.67 4.71
N ASP A 66 -16.82 4.93 5.71
CA ASP A 66 -17.31 6.26 6.06
C ASP A 66 -17.18 6.51 7.56
N TYR A 67 -17.25 7.77 7.95
CA TYR A 67 -17.37 8.20 9.32
C TYR A 67 -18.79 8.72 9.60
N ASP A 68 -19.37 8.31 10.73
CA ASP A 68 -20.63 8.85 11.23
C ASP A 68 -20.58 9.06 12.75
N SER A 69 -20.60 10.33 13.16
CA SER A 69 -20.58 10.73 14.57
C SER A 69 -21.76 10.18 15.39
N SER A 70 -22.89 9.89 14.73
CA SER A 70 -24.10 9.41 15.42
C SER A 70 -23.92 8.02 16.04
N LEU A 71 -22.94 7.23 15.56
CA LEU A 71 -22.61 5.93 16.13
C LEU A 71 -21.94 6.01 17.51
N ASN A 72 -21.41 7.18 17.87
CA ASN A 72 -20.72 7.38 19.14
C ASN A 72 -21.65 7.87 20.28
N SER A 73 -22.97 7.75 20.13
CA SER A 73 -23.92 8.24 21.15
C SER A 73 -23.72 7.58 22.52
N ASP A 74 -23.33 6.31 22.51
CA ASP A 74 -23.26 5.47 23.71
C ASP A 74 -21.80 5.12 24.10
N GLY A 75 -20.80 5.61 23.35
CA GLY A 75 -19.36 5.44 23.60
C GLY A 75 -18.81 4.01 23.43
N ALA A 76 -19.68 3.00 23.28
CA ALA A 76 -19.28 1.59 23.23
C ALA A 76 -19.04 1.07 21.80
N VAL A 77 -19.63 1.69 20.77
CA VAL A 77 -19.53 1.24 19.38
C VAL A 77 -18.39 1.96 18.69
N THR A 78 -17.42 1.21 18.17
CA THR A 78 -16.26 1.75 17.44
C THR A 78 -16.47 1.73 15.92
N ALA A 79 -17.16 0.71 15.41
CA ALA A 79 -17.52 0.60 14.01
C ALA A 79 -18.76 -0.27 13.78
N LYS A 80 -19.37 -0.13 12.60
CA LYS A 80 -20.37 -1.06 12.06
C LYS A 80 -19.97 -1.51 10.67
N VAL A 81 -19.99 -2.81 10.44
CA VAL A 81 -19.90 -3.40 9.10
C VAL A 81 -21.31 -3.75 8.65
N ILE A 82 -21.71 -3.27 7.48
CA ILE A 82 -23.05 -3.46 6.93
C ILE A 82 -22.89 -4.07 5.54
N MET A 83 -23.37 -5.28 5.36
CA MET A 83 -23.43 -5.93 4.06
C MET A 83 -24.89 -6.05 3.63
N ARG A 84 -25.17 -5.62 2.39
CA ARG A 84 -26.51 -5.75 1.79
C ARG A 84 -26.43 -6.68 0.60
N SER A 85 -27.37 -7.61 0.54
CA SER A 85 -27.50 -8.52 -0.60
C SER A 85 -28.93 -8.94 -0.86
N ASN A 86 -29.25 -9.24 -2.11
CA ASN A 86 -30.52 -9.88 -2.48
C ASN A 86 -30.52 -11.40 -2.18
N SER A 87 -29.37 -11.96 -1.79
CA SER A 87 -29.18 -13.38 -1.48
C SER A 87 -28.85 -13.60 0.01
N PRO A 88 -29.66 -14.36 0.77
CA PRO A 88 -29.35 -14.66 2.16
C PRO A 88 -28.10 -15.53 2.30
N GLU A 89 -27.87 -16.44 1.35
CA GLU A 89 -26.66 -17.28 1.30
C GLU A 89 -25.40 -16.41 1.19
N MET A 90 -25.47 -15.30 0.42
CA MET A 90 -24.34 -14.38 0.26
C MET A 90 -23.95 -13.71 1.57
N LEU A 91 -24.95 -13.34 2.38
CA LEU A 91 -24.73 -12.75 3.71
C LEU A 91 -24.21 -13.78 4.72
N ASP A 92 -24.53 -15.06 4.53
CA ASP A 92 -24.04 -16.13 5.41
C ASP A 92 -22.60 -16.55 5.10
N LEU A 93 -22.10 -16.31 3.87
CA LEU A 93 -20.69 -16.57 3.52
C LEU A 93 -19.70 -15.65 4.21
N VAL A 94 -20.13 -14.45 4.59
CA VAL A 94 -19.24 -13.44 5.16
C VAL A 94 -19.25 -13.50 6.68
N ASP A 95 -18.07 -13.29 7.26
CA ASP A 95 -17.87 -13.11 8.67
C ASP A 95 -16.97 -11.90 8.94
N VAL A 96 -17.06 -11.38 10.17
CA VAL A 96 -16.25 -10.26 10.65
C VAL A 96 -15.59 -10.69 11.94
N SER A 97 -14.27 -10.82 11.89
CA SER A 97 -13.45 -11.20 13.04
C SER A 97 -12.59 -10.02 13.50
N THR A 98 -12.26 -9.96 14.79
CA THR A 98 -11.30 -8.98 15.28
C THR A 98 -9.87 -9.34 14.84
N VAL A 99 -9.07 -8.31 14.62
CA VAL A 99 -7.64 -8.41 14.37
C VAL A 99 -6.97 -7.61 15.45
N GLN A 100 -6.15 -8.29 16.24
CA GLN A 100 -5.31 -7.64 17.26
C GLN A 100 -3.89 -8.08 17.00
N ASP A 101 -3.01 -7.11 16.77
CA ASP A 101 -1.58 -7.33 16.86
C ASP A 101 -0.98 -6.41 17.95
N ALA A 102 0.35 -6.39 18.03
CA ALA A 102 1.05 -5.64 19.07
C ALA A 102 0.91 -4.11 18.91
N VAL A 103 0.48 -3.63 17.74
CA VAL A 103 0.48 -2.21 17.36
C VAL A 103 -0.92 -1.72 17.02
N ASN A 104 -1.70 -2.55 16.33
CA ASN A 104 -2.99 -2.20 15.76
C ASN A 104 -4.12 -3.08 16.32
N SER A 105 -5.32 -2.51 16.32
CA SER A 105 -6.57 -3.15 16.74
C SER A 105 -7.67 -2.81 15.76
N GLY A 106 -8.35 -3.83 15.26
CA GLY A 106 -9.26 -3.65 14.15
C GLY A 106 -10.09 -4.86 13.82
N VAL A 107 -10.58 -4.90 12.59
CA VAL A 107 -11.39 -6.02 12.09
C VAL A 107 -10.97 -6.48 10.70
N ARG A 108 -11.23 -7.75 10.47
CA ARG A 108 -11.13 -8.40 9.16
C ARG A 108 -12.53 -8.78 8.71
N VAL A 109 -12.94 -8.28 7.55
CA VAL A 109 -14.14 -8.71 6.83
C VAL A 109 -13.69 -9.78 5.85
N HIS A 110 -14.11 -11.02 6.03
CA HIS A 110 -13.62 -12.15 5.24
C HIS A 110 -14.71 -13.19 4.98
N TYR A 111 -14.43 -14.13 4.09
CA TYR A 111 -15.29 -15.29 3.93
C TYR A 111 -15.05 -16.34 5.01
N LYS A 112 -16.12 -17.03 5.42
CA LYS A 112 -16.03 -18.23 6.25
C LYS A 112 -15.28 -19.33 5.49
N ASN A 113 -14.50 -20.12 6.24
CA ASN A 113 -13.80 -21.26 5.68
C ASN A 113 -14.76 -22.44 5.44
N MET A 114 -15.48 -22.43 4.31
CA MET A 114 -16.47 -23.44 3.95
C MET A 114 -16.52 -23.67 2.44
N ASP A 115 -17.11 -24.78 2.01
CA ASP A 115 -17.42 -25.00 0.59
C ASP A 115 -18.75 -24.33 0.26
N ALA A 116 -18.75 -23.45 -0.75
CA ALA A 116 -19.97 -22.78 -1.18
C ALA A 116 -19.89 -22.32 -2.64
N ARG A 117 -21.06 -22.19 -3.27
CA ARG A 117 -21.23 -21.48 -4.53
C ARG A 117 -22.49 -20.63 -4.44
N VAL A 118 -22.33 -19.32 -4.43
CA VAL A 118 -23.43 -18.39 -4.20
C VAL A 118 -23.43 -17.30 -5.26
N VAL A 119 -24.63 -16.86 -5.64
CA VAL A 119 -24.85 -15.74 -6.55
C VAL A 119 -25.69 -14.69 -5.84
N GLY A 120 -25.36 -13.42 -6.03
CA GLY A 120 -26.15 -12.32 -5.49
C GLY A 120 -25.53 -10.96 -5.75
N ASP A 121 -26.36 -9.94 -5.67
CA ASP A 121 -25.93 -8.55 -5.65
C ASP A 121 -25.35 -8.24 -4.28
N VAL A 122 -24.22 -7.56 -4.20
CA VAL A 122 -23.58 -7.18 -2.94
C VAL A 122 -23.15 -5.72 -2.92
N ILE A 123 -23.31 -5.08 -1.76
CA ILE A 123 -22.61 -3.86 -1.39
C ILE A 123 -22.22 -3.92 0.08
N THR A 124 -21.00 -3.51 0.39
CA THR A 124 -20.47 -3.50 1.75
C THR A 124 -20.12 -2.08 2.18
N GLN A 125 -20.50 -1.73 3.40
CA GLN A 125 -20.20 -0.45 4.02
C GLN A 125 -19.57 -0.70 5.39
N VAL A 126 -18.55 0.08 5.72
CA VAL A 126 -17.95 0.12 7.05
C VAL A 126 -18.12 1.55 7.55
N ILE A 127 -18.77 1.72 8.69
CA ILE A 127 -19.04 3.04 9.27
C ILE A 127 -18.30 3.12 10.59
N LEU A 128 -17.38 4.08 10.71
CA LEU A 128 -16.58 4.34 11.90
C LEU A 128 -17.29 5.35 12.80
N SER A 129 -17.21 5.16 14.11
CA SER A 129 -17.79 6.10 15.08
C SER A 129 -16.89 7.28 15.41
N HIS A 130 -15.60 7.18 15.08
CA HIS A 130 -14.60 8.22 15.31
C HIS A 130 -13.97 8.67 13.97
N PRO A 131 -13.72 9.97 13.78
CA PRO A 131 -13.04 10.45 12.60
C PRO A 131 -11.53 10.19 12.71
N ASN A 132 -10.85 10.12 11.57
CA ASN A 132 -9.42 9.94 11.43
C ASN A 132 -8.88 8.74 12.22
N ALA A 133 -9.63 7.63 12.20
CA ALA A 133 -9.34 6.48 13.04
C ALA A 133 -8.40 5.47 12.37
N LEU A 134 -8.52 5.27 11.04
CA LEU A 134 -7.78 4.21 10.35
C LEU A 134 -6.33 4.58 10.06
N SER A 135 -5.40 3.85 10.68
CA SER A 135 -3.96 3.91 10.43
C SER A 135 -3.49 2.84 9.45
N SER A 136 -4.26 1.76 9.30
CA SER A 136 -3.92 0.60 8.45
C SER A 136 -5.15 0.14 7.68
N VAL A 137 -5.01 0.00 6.37
CA VAL A 137 -6.05 -0.59 5.50
C VAL A 137 -5.40 -1.58 4.56
N SER A 138 -5.87 -2.82 4.60
CA SER A 138 -5.47 -3.86 3.66
C SER A 138 -6.64 -4.37 2.82
N ALA A 139 -6.40 -4.56 1.53
CA ALA A 139 -7.38 -5.00 0.54
C ALA A 139 -6.86 -6.23 -0.21
N THR A 140 -7.59 -7.34 -0.15
CA THR A 140 -7.28 -8.59 -0.84
C THR A 140 -8.59 -9.16 -1.38
N GLN A 141 -8.60 -9.71 -2.60
CA GLN A 141 -9.81 -10.35 -3.16
C GLN A 141 -11.06 -9.44 -3.16
N THR A 142 -10.85 -8.14 -3.29
CA THR A 142 -11.89 -7.11 -3.33
C THR A 142 -11.76 -6.32 -4.63
N ASP A 143 -12.86 -5.75 -5.13
CA ASP A 143 -12.79 -4.95 -6.35
C ASP A 143 -12.22 -3.57 -6.03
N SER A 144 -12.77 -2.92 -4.99
CA SER A 144 -12.34 -1.60 -4.57
C SER A 144 -12.70 -1.31 -3.13
N VAL A 145 -11.78 -0.66 -2.41
CA VAL A 145 -12.00 -0.06 -1.10
C VAL A 145 -11.94 1.46 -1.24
N VAL A 146 -13.05 2.14 -0.95
CA VAL A 146 -13.16 3.59 -1.02
C VAL A 146 -13.20 4.15 0.40
N LEU A 147 -12.13 4.84 0.79
CA LEU A 147 -12.03 5.52 2.08
C LEU A 147 -12.57 6.94 1.94
N GLY A 148 -13.70 7.19 2.60
CA GLY A 148 -14.35 8.49 2.67
C GLY A 148 -13.52 9.56 3.37
N GLU A 149 -14.04 10.78 3.35
CA GLU A 149 -13.39 11.91 4.03
C GLU A 149 -13.43 11.73 5.55
N GLY A 150 -12.33 12.09 6.22
CA GLY A 150 -12.22 11.97 7.68
C GLY A 150 -12.18 10.53 8.20
N VAL A 151 -11.85 9.54 7.36
CA VAL A 151 -11.73 8.13 7.75
C VAL A 151 -10.30 7.78 8.18
N VAL A 152 -9.32 8.14 7.35
CA VAL A 152 -7.90 7.85 7.61
C VAL A 152 -7.32 8.82 8.62
N VAL A 153 -6.34 8.35 9.41
CA VAL A 153 -5.60 9.19 10.34
C VAL A 153 -5.08 10.47 9.68
N ASN A 154 -5.06 11.55 10.44
CA ASN A 154 -4.53 12.84 10.02
C ASN A 154 -3.94 13.56 11.23
N GLY A 155 -2.64 13.81 11.20
CA GLY A 155 -1.87 14.44 12.26
C GLY A 155 -0.38 14.12 12.13
N ALA A 156 0.48 15.10 12.46
CA ALA A 156 1.94 15.01 12.28
C ALA A 156 2.64 13.84 13.00
N SER A 157 2.00 13.20 13.98
CA SER A 157 2.53 12.03 14.67
C SER A 157 1.99 10.69 14.16
N ALA A 158 0.97 10.70 13.30
CA ALA A 158 0.27 9.51 12.85
C ALA A 158 0.92 8.91 11.59
N SER A 159 0.80 7.60 11.42
CA SER A 159 1.28 6.89 10.24
C SER A 159 0.11 6.19 9.54
N LEU A 160 0.11 6.21 8.21
CA LEU A 160 -0.90 5.53 7.39
C LEU A 160 -0.23 4.45 6.55
N GLU A 161 -0.72 3.21 6.65
CA GLU A 161 -0.32 2.07 5.85
C GLU A 161 -1.48 1.61 4.95
N LEU A 162 -1.21 1.47 3.65
CA LEU A 162 -2.16 1.02 2.65
C LEU A 162 -1.59 -0.19 1.91
N ASP A 163 -2.21 -1.34 2.10
CA ASP A 163 -1.76 -2.60 1.50
C ASP A 163 -2.81 -3.13 0.53
N THR A 164 -2.40 -3.49 -0.68
CA THR A 164 -3.27 -4.19 -1.62
C THR A 164 -2.58 -5.40 -2.25
N SER A 165 -3.37 -6.43 -2.55
CA SER A 165 -2.93 -7.64 -3.23
C SER A 165 -3.98 -8.12 -4.23
N SER A 166 -3.55 -8.88 -5.25
CA SER A 166 -4.39 -9.27 -6.39
C SER A 166 -4.81 -8.03 -7.19
N ASP A 167 -6.10 -7.88 -7.48
CA ASP A 167 -6.63 -6.87 -8.41
C ASP A 167 -7.34 -5.74 -7.67
N ALA A 168 -7.12 -5.64 -6.35
CA ALA A 168 -7.84 -4.73 -5.48
C ALA A 168 -7.38 -3.28 -5.63
N ASP A 169 -8.35 -2.38 -5.77
CA ASP A 169 -8.11 -0.94 -5.80
C ASP A 169 -8.38 -0.29 -4.43
N ILE A 170 -7.53 0.63 -3.98
CA ILE A 170 -7.77 1.49 -2.81
C ILE A 170 -7.83 2.94 -3.26
N PHE A 171 -8.91 3.63 -2.90
CA PHE A 171 -9.11 5.06 -3.12
C PHE A 171 -9.13 5.79 -1.78
N VAL A 172 -8.25 6.78 -1.63
CA VAL A 172 -8.13 7.58 -0.40
C VAL A 172 -8.24 9.07 -0.72
N GLY A 173 -9.15 9.73 -0.02
CA GLY A 173 -9.24 11.18 0.01
C GLY A 173 -9.76 11.84 -1.27
N SER A 174 -9.66 13.17 -1.28
CA SER A 174 -10.14 14.04 -2.35
C SER A 174 -9.23 15.28 -2.45
N PHE A 175 -9.28 16.01 -3.57
CA PHE A 175 -8.50 17.25 -3.73
C PHE A 175 -8.96 18.42 -2.85
N GLN A 176 -9.88 18.19 -1.91
CA GLN A 176 -10.48 19.24 -1.07
C GLN A 176 -9.74 19.42 0.26
N TYR A 177 -9.15 18.36 0.82
CA TYR A 177 -8.62 18.35 2.18
C TYR A 177 -7.12 18.03 2.23
N PRO A 178 -6.35 18.67 3.13
CA PRO A 178 -4.94 18.39 3.32
C PRO A 178 -4.74 17.12 4.15
N ILE A 179 -3.62 16.45 3.91
CA ILE A 179 -3.14 15.31 4.69
C ILE A 179 -1.80 15.67 5.31
N GLU A 180 -1.71 15.63 6.62
CA GLU A 180 -0.47 15.79 7.39
C GLU A 180 -0.22 14.51 8.17
N LEU A 181 0.90 13.83 7.93
CA LEU A 181 1.22 12.56 8.54
C LEU A 181 2.70 12.50 8.90
N LYS A 182 3.08 11.62 9.81
CA LYS A 182 4.49 11.28 10.00
C LYS A 182 4.99 10.41 8.85
N ALA A 183 4.26 9.35 8.54
CA ALA A 183 4.66 8.39 7.52
C ALA A 183 3.45 7.92 6.70
N ILE A 184 3.68 7.70 5.41
CA ILE A 184 2.74 7.07 4.51
C ILE A 184 3.45 5.87 3.88
N GLY A 185 2.97 4.67 4.18
CA GLY A 185 3.39 3.43 3.54
C GLY A 185 2.31 2.94 2.59
N ILE A 186 2.74 2.57 1.38
CA ILE A 186 1.89 1.97 0.36
C ILE A 186 2.59 0.72 -0.14
N ALA A 187 1.98 -0.46 0.06
CA ALA A 187 2.42 -1.69 -0.57
C ALA A 187 1.33 -2.23 -1.49
N SER A 188 1.73 -2.67 -2.68
CA SER A 188 0.78 -3.18 -3.67
C SER A 188 1.40 -4.33 -4.43
N SER A 189 0.69 -5.46 -4.49
CA SER A 189 1.09 -6.66 -5.22
C SER A 189 0.00 -7.17 -6.17
N GLY A 190 0.37 -7.76 -7.30
CA GLY A 190 -0.59 -8.19 -8.32
C GLY A 190 -0.81 -7.10 -9.36
N ASP A 191 -2.08 -6.79 -9.66
CA ASP A 191 -2.48 -5.84 -10.72
C ASP A 191 -3.34 -4.67 -10.19
N GLY A 192 -3.58 -4.63 -8.88
CA GLY A 192 -4.36 -3.60 -8.20
C GLY A 192 -3.76 -2.20 -8.21
N ARG A 193 -4.52 -1.25 -7.69
CA ARG A 193 -4.17 0.17 -7.64
C ARG A 193 -4.29 0.77 -6.26
N VAL A 194 -3.42 1.74 -5.94
CA VAL A 194 -3.64 2.66 -4.82
C VAL A 194 -3.66 4.09 -5.32
N GLN A 195 -4.68 4.85 -4.95
CA GLN A 195 -4.82 6.26 -5.32
C GLN A 195 -5.04 7.11 -4.06
N LEU A 196 -4.08 7.99 -3.77
CA LEU A 196 -4.12 8.95 -2.67
C LEU A 196 -4.26 10.36 -3.23
N LEU A 197 -5.38 11.02 -2.92
CA LEU A 197 -5.69 12.39 -3.35
C LEU A 197 -5.84 13.32 -2.14
N ALA A 198 -5.24 14.51 -2.22
CA ALA A 198 -5.35 15.55 -1.21
C ALA A 198 -5.26 16.96 -1.82
N SER A 199 -5.65 18.01 -1.12
CA SER A 199 -5.30 19.38 -1.54
C SER A 199 -3.79 19.63 -1.40
N SER A 200 -3.21 19.19 -0.27
CA SER A 200 -1.76 19.15 -0.02
C SER A 200 -1.38 17.93 0.81
N ILE A 201 -0.15 17.43 0.65
CA ILE A 201 0.39 16.33 1.45
C ILE A 201 1.66 16.81 2.16
N GLN A 202 1.72 16.62 3.47
CA GLN A 202 2.92 16.84 4.28
C GLN A 202 3.25 15.55 5.04
N ALA A 203 4.47 15.03 4.87
CA ALA A 203 4.93 13.89 5.65
C ALA A 203 6.43 13.84 5.90
N ASP A 204 6.89 13.21 6.99
CA ASP A 204 8.34 12.95 7.15
C ASP A 204 8.80 11.91 6.11
N SER A 205 7.97 10.91 5.85
CA SER A 205 8.30 9.86 4.89
C SER A 205 7.13 9.35 4.09
N ILE A 206 7.39 9.07 2.81
CA ILE A 206 6.47 8.35 1.94
C ILE A 206 7.24 7.18 1.34
N THR A 207 6.76 5.96 1.56
CA THR A 207 7.34 4.73 1.01
C THR A 207 6.31 4.03 0.15
N VAL A 208 6.65 3.76 -1.11
CA VAL A 208 5.81 3.03 -2.06
C VAL A 208 6.55 1.78 -2.51
N SER A 209 5.97 0.60 -2.29
CA SER A 209 6.55 -0.70 -2.65
C SER A 209 5.60 -1.49 -3.54
N LEU A 210 5.97 -1.64 -4.81
CA LEU A 210 5.17 -2.31 -5.81
C LEU A 210 5.79 -3.64 -6.23
N SER A 211 4.96 -4.68 -6.39
CA SER A 211 5.36 -5.94 -7.01
C SER A 211 4.32 -6.41 -8.03
N GLY A 212 4.76 -6.84 -9.22
CA GLY A 212 3.84 -7.14 -10.33
C GLY A 212 3.51 -5.90 -11.16
N ASP A 213 2.27 -5.81 -11.67
CA ASP A 213 1.84 -4.80 -12.65
C ASP A 213 0.96 -3.70 -12.03
N THR A 214 1.14 -3.48 -10.73
CA THR A 214 0.34 -2.55 -9.93
C THR A 214 0.53 -1.09 -10.31
N LYS A 215 -0.38 -0.24 -9.84
CA LYS A 215 -0.31 1.20 -10.08
C LYS A 215 -0.54 2.00 -8.80
N THR A 216 0.33 2.98 -8.55
CA THR A 216 0.13 3.94 -7.46
C THR A 216 0.10 5.35 -7.98
N VAL A 217 -0.87 6.13 -7.50
CA VAL A 217 -1.06 7.54 -7.84
C VAL A 217 -1.10 8.31 -6.52
N ILE A 218 -0.14 9.22 -6.35
CA ILE A 218 -0.12 10.17 -5.23
C ILE A 218 -0.26 11.55 -5.85
N ALA A 219 -1.41 12.17 -5.66
CA ALA A 219 -1.69 13.46 -6.24
C ALA A 219 -2.16 14.48 -5.19
N ALA A 220 -1.48 15.62 -5.16
CA ALA A 220 -1.94 16.81 -4.45
C ALA A 220 -2.30 17.91 -5.44
N LYS A 221 -3.23 18.80 -5.09
CA LYS A 221 -3.51 19.96 -5.94
C LYS A 221 -2.40 21.02 -5.85
N ASP A 222 -2.00 21.33 -4.62
CA ASP A 222 -1.18 22.51 -4.32
C ASP A 222 0.28 22.13 -4.04
N ARG A 223 0.54 21.22 -3.10
CA ARG A 223 1.91 20.83 -2.75
C ARG A 223 2.03 19.43 -2.15
N ILE A 224 3.20 18.82 -2.34
CA ILE A 224 3.66 17.65 -1.60
C ILE A 224 5.00 18.01 -0.97
N THR A 225 5.09 18.00 0.36
CA THR A 225 6.31 18.24 1.12
C THR A 225 6.67 16.97 1.90
N VAL A 226 7.84 16.40 1.61
CA VAL A 226 8.26 15.15 2.24
C VAL A 226 9.75 15.08 2.54
N ASP A 227 10.17 14.76 3.75
CA ASP A 227 11.63 14.65 4.02
C ASP A 227 12.26 13.52 3.21
N SER A 228 11.65 12.34 3.20
CA SER A 228 12.13 11.19 2.42
C SER A 228 11.03 10.50 1.60
N PHE A 229 11.14 10.55 0.28
CA PHE A 229 10.30 9.79 -0.64
C PHE A 229 11.06 8.58 -1.19
N VAL A 230 10.57 7.37 -0.92
CA VAL A 230 11.17 6.11 -1.37
C VAL A 230 10.19 5.35 -2.25
N SER A 231 10.63 4.98 -3.45
CA SER A 231 9.88 4.17 -4.41
C SER A 231 10.65 2.88 -4.70
N THR A 232 9.99 1.74 -4.52
CA THR A 232 10.52 0.41 -4.86
C THR A 232 9.55 -0.27 -5.81
N ILE A 233 10.03 -0.79 -6.94
CA ILE A 233 9.22 -1.54 -7.90
C ILE A 233 9.95 -2.82 -8.28
N SER A 234 9.25 -3.96 -8.21
CA SER A 234 9.68 -5.25 -8.72
C SER A 234 8.65 -5.79 -9.72
N GLY A 235 8.91 -5.66 -11.01
CA GLY A 235 7.94 -5.93 -12.09
C GLY A 235 7.66 -4.69 -12.92
N ASP A 236 6.44 -4.58 -13.46
CA ASP A 236 6.06 -3.52 -14.41
C ASP A 236 5.16 -2.44 -13.81
N GLY A 237 5.13 -2.41 -12.48
CA GLY A 237 4.41 -1.45 -11.67
C GLY A 237 4.73 0.01 -12.01
N LYS A 238 3.77 0.90 -11.76
CA LYS A 238 3.84 2.31 -12.17
C LYS A 238 3.49 3.23 -11.01
N ILE A 239 4.38 4.18 -10.71
CA ILE A 239 4.17 5.23 -9.71
C ILE A 239 4.06 6.58 -10.40
N PHE A 240 3.00 7.31 -10.10
CA PHE A 240 2.76 8.69 -10.55
C PHE A 240 2.67 9.61 -9.34
N VAL A 241 3.50 10.65 -9.33
CA VAL A 241 3.49 11.70 -8.30
C VAL A 241 3.16 13.02 -8.98
N GLU A 242 2.02 13.61 -8.61
CA GLU A 242 1.47 14.80 -9.25
C GLU A 242 1.14 15.88 -8.22
N THR A 243 1.58 17.11 -8.45
CA THR A 243 1.36 18.28 -7.59
C THR A 243 1.64 19.59 -8.33
N ALA A 244 1.31 20.76 -7.80
CA ALA A 244 1.85 22.01 -8.35
C ALA A 244 3.29 22.26 -7.88
N ASP A 245 3.63 21.86 -6.64
CA ASP A 245 4.95 21.97 -6.04
C ASP A 245 5.32 20.68 -5.28
N PHE A 246 6.47 20.07 -5.61
CA PHE A 246 7.03 18.92 -4.91
C PHE A 246 8.32 19.32 -4.19
N GLN A 247 8.40 19.10 -2.89
CA GLN A 247 9.59 19.41 -2.09
C GLN A 247 10.05 18.19 -1.31
N SER A 248 11.33 17.84 -1.42
CA SER A 248 11.88 16.76 -0.61
C SER A 248 13.34 16.90 -0.23
N GLN A 249 13.75 16.42 0.95
CA GLN A 249 15.18 16.31 1.25
C GLN A 249 15.80 15.17 0.45
N LYS A 250 15.14 14.02 0.41
CA LYS A 250 15.67 12.79 -0.19
C LYS A 250 14.66 12.12 -1.09
N LEU A 251 15.05 11.92 -2.35
CA LEU A 251 14.27 11.23 -3.36
C LEU A 251 14.97 9.94 -3.79
N SER A 252 14.41 8.78 -3.45
CA SER A 252 14.99 7.47 -3.74
C SER A 252 14.06 6.62 -4.61
N SER A 253 14.62 6.03 -5.67
CA SER A 253 13.91 5.09 -6.56
C SER A 253 14.75 3.85 -6.80
N ILE A 254 14.19 2.67 -6.52
CA ILE A 254 14.81 1.35 -6.70
C ILE A 254 13.87 0.50 -7.54
N LEU A 255 14.21 0.29 -8.81
CA LEU A 255 13.35 -0.42 -9.75
C LEU A 255 14.08 -1.64 -10.31
N SER A 256 13.41 -2.79 -10.32
CA SER A 256 13.85 -4.04 -10.93
C SER A 256 12.75 -4.55 -11.86
N GLY A 257 13.04 -4.74 -13.15
CA GLY A 257 12.05 -5.04 -14.20
C GLY A 257 11.80 -3.84 -15.11
N ASP A 258 10.57 -3.67 -15.63
CA ASP A 258 10.23 -2.61 -16.60
C ASP A 258 9.32 -1.51 -16.02
N GLY A 259 9.23 -1.49 -14.70
CA GLY A 259 8.51 -0.53 -13.90
C GLY A 259 8.89 0.92 -14.16
N LYS A 260 8.00 1.83 -13.80
CA LYS A 260 8.14 3.26 -14.12
C LYS A 260 7.77 4.15 -12.95
N VAL A 261 8.60 5.16 -12.69
CA VAL A 261 8.28 6.26 -11.75
C VAL A 261 8.27 7.56 -12.51
N SER A 262 7.23 8.36 -12.33
CA SER A 262 7.08 9.66 -12.99
C SER A 262 6.70 10.74 -11.99
N TYR A 263 7.49 11.82 -11.98
CA TYR A 263 7.21 13.06 -11.27
C TYR A 263 6.81 14.10 -12.31
N SER A 264 5.52 14.42 -12.39
CA SER A 264 4.98 15.26 -13.48
C SER A 264 5.02 16.76 -13.20
N SER A 265 5.61 17.15 -12.08
CA SER A 265 5.39 18.45 -11.45
C SER A 265 6.69 19.16 -11.16
N ALA A 266 6.66 20.50 -11.17
CA ALA A 266 7.81 21.28 -10.74
C ALA A 266 8.11 21.00 -9.27
N GLY A 267 9.38 20.98 -8.91
CA GLY A 267 9.77 20.76 -7.53
C GLY A 267 11.27 20.87 -7.31
N SER A 268 11.67 20.63 -6.06
CA SER A 268 13.08 20.62 -5.67
C SER A 268 13.40 19.46 -4.74
N CYS A 269 14.65 19.00 -4.82
CA CYS A 269 15.17 18.08 -3.82
C CYS A 269 16.62 18.36 -3.43
N VAL A 270 17.08 17.85 -2.29
CA VAL A 270 18.51 17.90 -1.96
C VAL A 270 19.23 16.74 -2.62
N ASP A 271 18.91 15.51 -2.20
CA ASP A 271 19.58 14.29 -2.65
C ASP A 271 18.65 13.39 -3.46
N GLN A 272 19.08 12.98 -4.64
CA GLN A 272 18.39 12.00 -5.46
C GLN A 272 19.23 10.73 -5.65
N SER A 273 18.64 9.56 -5.41
CA SER A 273 19.26 8.25 -5.64
C SER A 273 18.35 7.37 -6.49
N ILE A 274 18.82 6.99 -7.68
CA ILE A 274 18.10 6.13 -8.61
C ILE A 274 18.91 4.85 -8.83
N ARG A 275 18.29 3.69 -8.60
CA ARG A 275 18.86 2.37 -8.86
C ARG A 275 17.93 1.61 -9.81
N LEU A 276 18.44 1.23 -10.96
CA LEU A 276 17.68 0.55 -12.01
C LEU A 276 18.34 -0.80 -12.32
N SER A 277 17.53 -1.85 -12.34
CA SER A 277 17.89 -3.19 -12.83
C SER A 277 16.89 -3.60 -13.91
N GLY A 278 17.34 -3.94 -15.11
CA GLY A 278 16.47 -4.16 -16.28
C GLY A 278 16.19 -2.87 -17.07
N ASP A 279 14.98 -2.74 -17.63
CA ASP A 279 14.59 -1.64 -18.54
C ASP A 279 13.72 -0.57 -17.88
N ALA A 280 13.68 -0.59 -16.55
CA ALA A 280 13.01 0.38 -15.70
C ALA A 280 13.31 1.84 -16.09
N SER A 281 12.32 2.71 -15.86
CA SER A 281 12.41 4.13 -16.25
C SER A 281 11.99 5.08 -15.12
N VAL A 282 12.84 6.07 -14.83
CA VAL A 282 12.55 7.15 -13.88
C VAL A 282 12.54 8.50 -14.61
N TYR A 283 11.42 9.20 -14.50
CA TYR A 283 11.20 10.53 -15.06
C TYR A 283 11.10 11.57 -13.93
N ALA A 284 12.23 12.15 -13.56
CA ALA A 284 12.35 13.17 -12.51
C ALA A 284 12.96 14.47 -13.05
N GLY A 285 12.83 14.72 -14.36
CA GLY A 285 13.36 15.93 -15.00
C GLY A 285 12.68 17.22 -14.56
N SER A 286 11.49 17.14 -13.95
CA SER A 286 10.77 18.30 -13.42
C SER A 286 11.19 18.67 -11.98
N ILE A 287 11.99 17.82 -11.32
CA ILE A 287 12.44 18.02 -9.94
C ILE A 287 13.90 18.45 -9.93
N VAL A 288 14.16 19.66 -9.44
CA VAL A 288 15.50 20.25 -9.38
C VAL A 288 16.22 19.75 -8.14
N CYS A 289 17.13 18.79 -8.32
CA CYS A 289 17.90 18.23 -7.22
C CYS A 289 19.30 18.83 -7.12
N LYS A 290 19.86 18.96 -5.91
CA LYS A 290 21.24 19.41 -5.73
C LYS A 290 22.23 18.34 -6.19
N ASP A 291 22.12 17.14 -5.63
CA ASP A 291 23.01 16.03 -5.92
C ASP A 291 22.20 14.81 -6.38
N THR A 292 22.71 14.09 -7.38
CA THR A 292 22.01 12.96 -8.00
C THR A 292 22.97 11.81 -8.25
N VAL A 293 22.58 10.61 -7.81
CA VAL A 293 23.29 9.36 -8.07
C VAL A 293 22.39 8.42 -8.84
N VAL A 294 22.83 7.97 -10.00
CA VAL A 294 22.14 6.98 -10.82
C VAL A 294 23.03 5.75 -10.96
N ALA A 295 22.54 4.59 -10.53
CA ALA A 295 23.17 3.30 -10.73
C ALA A 295 22.27 2.44 -11.62
N THR A 296 22.84 1.86 -12.67
CA THR A 296 22.10 1.09 -13.67
C THR A 296 22.76 -0.26 -13.93
N ALA A 297 21.96 -1.32 -13.91
CA ALA A 297 22.32 -2.66 -14.34
C ALA A 297 21.32 -3.10 -15.43
N GLY A 298 21.71 -2.96 -16.71
CA GLY A 298 20.81 -3.13 -17.85
C GLY A 298 20.62 -1.84 -18.66
N ASP A 299 19.52 -1.73 -19.40
CA ASP A 299 19.23 -0.62 -20.32
C ASP A 299 18.27 0.43 -19.74
N GLY A 300 18.09 0.42 -18.42
CA GLY A 300 17.28 1.36 -17.66
C GLY A 300 17.57 2.83 -17.99
N LYS A 301 16.53 3.66 -17.87
CA LYS A 301 16.53 5.06 -18.30
C LYS A 301 16.22 6.00 -17.14
N ALA A 302 17.05 7.01 -16.96
CA ALA A 302 16.80 8.08 -15.98
C ALA A 302 16.83 9.44 -16.67
N ILE A 303 15.83 10.27 -16.43
CA ILE A 303 15.80 11.69 -16.81
C ILE A 303 15.72 12.50 -15.53
N VAL A 304 16.71 13.35 -15.29
CA VAL A 304 16.90 14.08 -14.02
C VAL A 304 17.21 15.56 -14.28
N GLN A 305 17.03 16.40 -13.27
CA GLN A 305 17.57 17.76 -13.25
C GLN A 305 18.45 17.93 -12.02
N THR A 306 19.74 18.21 -12.24
CA THR A 306 20.74 18.28 -11.16
C THR A 306 21.55 19.56 -11.29
N THR A 307 21.72 20.31 -10.19
CA THR A 307 22.49 21.56 -10.19
C THR A 307 23.95 21.35 -9.77
N GLY A 308 24.20 20.53 -8.75
CA GLY A 308 25.52 20.21 -8.22
C GLY A 308 26.17 19.02 -8.93
N THR A 309 26.21 17.86 -8.27
CA THR A 309 26.90 16.66 -8.79
C THR A 309 25.93 15.62 -9.35
N LEU A 310 26.11 15.26 -10.61
CA LEU A 310 25.48 14.09 -11.22
C LEU A 310 26.48 12.93 -11.32
N THR A 311 26.28 11.89 -10.51
CA THR A 311 27.04 10.64 -10.58
C THR A 311 26.23 9.57 -11.31
N SER A 312 26.81 8.93 -12.31
CA SER A 312 26.20 7.86 -13.08
C SER A 312 27.14 6.66 -13.17
N VAL A 313 26.64 5.48 -12.81
CA VAL A 313 27.39 4.22 -12.87
C VAL A 313 26.57 3.18 -13.65
N GLY A 314 27.20 2.50 -14.60
CA GLY A 314 26.62 1.36 -15.31
C GLY A 314 26.40 1.53 -16.80
N GLY A 315 25.50 0.72 -17.36
CA GLY A 315 25.23 0.61 -18.80
C GLY A 315 24.05 1.44 -19.32
N GLY A 316 23.13 1.85 -18.43
CA GLY A 316 21.87 2.49 -18.79
C GLY A 316 22.02 3.92 -19.30
N SER A 317 20.90 4.49 -19.76
CA SER A 317 20.87 5.84 -20.35
C SER A 317 20.44 6.87 -19.31
N VAL A 318 21.37 7.75 -18.92
CA VAL A 318 21.08 8.88 -18.02
C VAL A 318 21.04 10.17 -18.81
N LYS A 319 20.00 10.98 -18.60
CA LYS A 319 19.90 12.30 -19.22
C LYS A 319 19.61 13.38 -18.21
N TYR A 320 20.29 14.52 -18.35
CA TYR A 320 19.96 15.74 -17.62
C TYR A 320 19.14 16.68 -18.51
N VAL A 321 18.23 17.45 -17.92
CA VAL A 321 17.48 18.52 -18.59
C VAL A 321 17.98 19.90 -18.14
N ASN A 322 17.65 20.94 -18.90
CA ASN A 322 18.02 22.32 -18.64
C ASN A 322 19.55 22.53 -18.61
N ALA A 323 20.05 23.38 -17.72
CA ALA A 323 21.48 23.66 -17.59
C ALA A 323 22.26 22.41 -17.15
N PRO A 324 23.50 22.22 -17.64
CA PRO A 324 24.33 21.09 -17.20
C PRO A 324 24.66 21.19 -15.71
N PRO A 325 24.78 20.06 -14.99
CA PRO A 325 25.27 20.05 -13.60
C PRO A 325 26.69 20.60 -13.51
N GLN A 326 27.04 21.21 -12.37
CA GLN A 326 28.40 21.69 -12.11
C GLN A 326 29.46 20.61 -12.27
N ARG A 327 29.12 19.36 -11.92
CA ARG A 327 30.03 18.23 -12.03
C ARG A 327 29.29 16.97 -12.49
N VAL A 328 29.83 16.32 -13.52
CA VAL A 328 29.36 15.01 -14.00
C VAL A 328 30.44 13.97 -13.77
N VAL A 329 30.11 12.92 -13.00
CA VAL A 329 30.96 11.76 -12.77
C VAL A 329 30.29 10.56 -13.42
N SER A 330 30.84 10.04 -14.52
CA SER A 330 30.30 8.87 -15.21
C SER A 330 31.34 7.75 -15.25
N SER A 331 30.94 6.55 -14.85
CA SER A 331 31.70 5.32 -15.09
C SER A 331 30.82 4.28 -15.79
N SER A 332 31.26 3.83 -16.95
CA SER A 332 30.60 2.76 -17.69
C SER A 332 31.61 1.64 -17.92
N ILE A 333 31.24 0.41 -17.51
CA ILE A 333 32.08 -0.78 -17.69
C ILE A 333 32.07 -1.24 -19.15
N PHE A 334 31.00 -0.91 -19.89
CA PHE A 334 30.74 -1.43 -21.24
C PHE A 334 30.86 -0.38 -22.37
N ARG A 335 31.06 0.91 -22.05
CA ARG A 335 31.10 1.98 -23.06
C ARG A 335 32.32 2.89 -22.87
N LYS A 336 33.00 3.21 -23.97
CA LYS A 336 34.13 4.17 -24.03
C LYS A 336 33.70 5.63 -23.79
N HIS A 337 32.41 5.93 -23.87
CA HIS A 337 31.85 7.28 -23.73
C HIS A 337 30.90 7.36 -22.54
N SER A 338 30.79 8.57 -21.97
CA SER A 338 29.84 8.87 -20.89
C SER A 338 28.43 8.40 -21.23
N ASN A 339 27.78 7.72 -20.28
CA ASN A 339 26.38 7.31 -20.40
C ASN A 339 25.39 8.45 -20.06
N VAL A 340 25.92 9.64 -19.78
CA VAL A 340 25.18 10.86 -19.46
C VAL A 340 25.11 11.78 -20.68
N LYS A 341 23.91 12.20 -21.07
CA LYS A 341 23.68 13.11 -22.22
C LYS A 341 22.63 14.18 -21.90
N PRO A 342 22.67 15.37 -22.52
CA PRO A 342 21.56 16.31 -22.42
C PRO A 342 20.29 15.73 -23.05
N ALA A 343 19.14 15.98 -22.42
CA ALA A 343 17.81 15.71 -22.98
C ALA A 343 17.31 16.93 -23.78
N LYS A 344 16.63 16.66 -24.90
CA LYS A 344 16.04 17.71 -25.75
C LYS A 344 14.85 18.41 -25.09
N TYR A 345 14.11 17.70 -24.24
CA TYR A 345 12.90 18.17 -23.57
C TYR A 345 12.71 17.41 -22.26
N ILE A 346 12.02 18.06 -21.31
CA ILE A 346 11.58 17.40 -20.07
C ILE A 346 10.53 16.36 -20.45
N LYS A 347 10.78 15.09 -20.11
CA LYS A 347 9.78 14.04 -20.25
C LYS A 347 9.21 13.73 -18.90
N PHE A 348 7.90 13.70 -18.83
CA PHE A 348 7.14 13.13 -17.73
C PHE A 348 5.89 12.45 -18.30
N LYS A 349 5.31 11.57 -17.51
CA LYS A 349 3.99 10.99 -17.76
C LYS A 349 3.05 11.48 -16.68
N THR A 350 1.89 11.96 -17.09
CA THR A 350 0.77 12.19 -16.18
C THR A 350 -0.15 10.99 -16.18
N HIS A 351 -0.93 10.86 -15.11
CA HIS A 351 -1.99 9.91 -14.94
C HIS A 351 -3.20 10.65 -14.40
N ARG A 352 -4.27 10.70 -15.21
CA ARG A 352 -5.55 11.20 -14.73
C ARG A 352 -6.07 10.26 -13.64
N PRO A 353 -6.32 10.74 -12.41
CA PRO A 353 -6.90 9.92 -11.36
C PRO A 353 -8.19 9.24 -11.83
N SER A 354 -8.36 7.99 -11.44
CA SER A 354 -9.61 7.26 -11.65
C SER A 354 -10.70 7.80 -10.73
N LEU A 355 -11.93 7.79 -11.22
CA LEU A 355 -13.09 8.04 -10.37
C LEU A 355 -13.33 6.79 -9.50
N PRO A 356 -13.59 6.95 -8.19
CA PRO A 356 -14.03 5.84 -7.36
C PRO A 356 -15.32 5.21 -7.91
N PRO A 357 -15.56 3.91 -7.68
CA PRO A 357 -16.80 3.26 -8.09
C PRO A 357 -18.02 3.88 -7.40
N THR A 358 -19.18 3.74 -8.04
CA THR A 358 -20.46 4.17 -7.46
C THR A 358 -20.93 3.21 -6.38
N ARG A 359 -21.71 3.71 -5.41
CA ARG A 359 -22.34 2.92 -4.33
C ARG A 359 -23.54 2.09 -4.81
N THR A 360 -23.35 1.38 -5.91
CA THR A 360 -24.34 0.50 -6.53
C THR A 360 -23.98 -0.95 -6.20
N PRO A 361 -24.98 -1.80 -5.86
CA PRO A 361 -24.73 -3.23 -5.71
C PRO A 361 -24.13 -3.85 -6.97
N THR A 362 -23.22 -4.80 -6.79
CA THR A 362 -22.57 -5.55 -7.87
C THR A 362 -23.04 -7.00 -7.83
N GLU A 363 -23.51 -7.54 -8.95
CA GLU A 363 -23.84 -8.97 -9.07
C GLU A 363 -22.56 -9.80 -9.12
N LEU A 364 -22.41 -10.71 -8.16
CA LEU A 364 -21.25 -11.59 -8.05
C LEU A 364 -21.68 -13.06 -7.99
N THR A 365 -20.89 -13.91 -8.64
CA THR A 365 -20.85 -15.35 -8.37
C THR A 365 -19.57 -15.66 -7.61
N ILE A 366 -19.71 -16.19 -6.40
CA ILE A 366 -18.60 -16.54 -5.52
C ILE A 366 -18.56 -18.05 -5.37
N VAL A 367 -17.39 -18.63 -5.64
CA VAL A 367 -17.09 -20.03 -5.37
C VAL A 367 -16.02 -20.08 -4.30
N ILE A 368 -16.34 -20.71 -3.18
CA ILE A 368 -15.45 -20.87 -2.03
C ILE A 368 -15.15 -22.35 -1.88
N ARG A 369 -13.87 -22.67 -1.68
CA ARG A 369 -13.44 -24.00 -1.26
C ARG A 369 -12.72 -23.91 0.08
N ALA A 370 -13.12 -24.77 1.01
CA ALA A 370 -12.53 -24.79 2.32
C ALA A 370 -11.02 -25.12 2.25
N SER A 371 -10.21 -24.35 2.96
CA SER A 371 -8.81 -24.68 3.21
C SER A 371 -8.72 -25.66 4.39
N TRP A 372 -7.86 -26.67 4.25
CA TRP A 372 -7.58 -27.62 5.33
C TRP A 372 -6.68 -27.03 6.42
N PHE A 373 -5.93 -25.97 6.10
CA PHE A 373 -5.01 -25.32 7.02
C PHE A 373 -5.30 -23.82 7.07
N GLY A 374 -5.66 -23.34 8.25
CA GLY A 374 -6.01 -21.94 8.48
C GLY A 374 -7.51 -21.65 8.29
N ASP A 375 -7.83 -20.37 8.36
CA ASP A 375 -9.19 -19.82 8.33
C ASP A 375 -9.52 -19.11 7.00
N ALA A 376 -8.53 -18.97 6.11
CA ALA A 376 -8.70 -18.36 4.80
C ALA A 376 -9.03 -19.42 3.73
N PRO A 377 -10.23 -19.42 3.14
CA PRO A 377 -10.58 -20.34 2.07
C PRO A 377 -9.93 -19.97 0.73
N HIS A 378 -10.00 -20.89 -0.23
CA HIS A 378 -9.74 -20.57 -1.63
C HIS A 378 -10.99 -19.95 -2.25
N VAL A 379 -10.85 -18.77 -2.85
CA VAL A 379 -11.97 -17.99 -3.38
C VAL A 379 -11.80 -17.78 -4.88
N SER A 380 -12.86 -17.98 -5.64
CA SER A 380 -12.97 -17.61 -7.05
C SER A 380 -14.19 -16.73 -7.27
N ILE A 381 -14.00 -15.58 -7.92
CA ILE A 381 -15.01 -14.53 -8.09
C ILE A 381 -15.28 -14.35 -9.57
N TYR A 382 -16.55 -14.28 -9.95
CA TYR A 382 -16.99 -14.00 -11.30
C TYR A 382 -18.01 -12.86 -11.26
N SER A 383 -17.77 -11.80 -12.05
CA SER A 383 -18.67 -10.64 -12.14
C SER A 383 -19.46 -10.68 -13.45
N GLY A 384 -20.77 -10.43 -13.38
CA GLY A 384 -21.60 -10.09 -14.55
C GLY A 384 -21.78 -11.14 -15.66
N ILE A 385 -21.60 -12.44 -15.40
CA ILE A 385 -21.87 -13.48 -16.41
C ILE A 385 -22.99 -14.40 -15.95
N GLY A 386 -24.21 -14.04 -16.35
CA GLY A 386 -25.21 -15.05 -16.70
C GLY A 386 -24.67 -15.86 -17.88
N ASN A 387 -24.09 -17.03 -17.58
CA ASN A 387 -24.11 -18.25 -18.40
C ASN A 387 -23.57 -19.40 -17.55
N SER A 388 -24.39 -20.44 -17.41
CA SER A 388 -24.09 -21.68 -16.71
C SER A 388 -22.79 -22.32 -17.19
N ILE A 389 -21.89 -22.65 -16.26
CA ILE A 389 -21.01 -23.80 -16.47
C ILE A 389 -21.91 -25.03 -16.40
N VAL A 390 -22.21 -25.59 -17.57
CA VAL A 390 -22.84 -26.90 -17.72
C VAL A 390 -21.85 -27.93 -17.20
N ILE A 391 -22.20 -28.61 -16.11
CA ILE A 391 -21.54 -29.85 -15.72
C ILE A 391 -22.31 -30.94 -16.44
N ASP A 392 -21.90 -31.30 -17.65
CA ASP A 392 -22.36 -32.54 -18.24
C ASP A 392 -21.54 -33.68 -17.61
N GLY A 393 -22.26 -34.55 -16.92
CA GLY A 393 -21.69 -35.67 -16.21
C GLY A 393 -21.05 -36.66 -17.19
N THR A 394 -19.74 -36.53 -17.40
CA THR A 394 -18.77 -37.60 -17.67
C THR A 394 -17.40 -36.96 -17.94
N GLY A 395 -16.38 -37.36 -17.17
CA GLY A 395 -14.93 -37.34 -17.49
C GLY A 395 -14.34 -36.24 -18.38
N PHE A 396 -13.39 -35.50 -17.79
CA PHE A 396 -12.37 -34.63 -18.43
C PHE A 396 -12.88 -33.40 -19.20
N ALA A 397 -12.60 -32.22 -18.63
CA ALA A 397 -12.42 -30.98 -19.39
C ALA A 397 -11.05 -30.39 -19.06
N VAL A 398 -10.22 -30.29 -20.09
CA VAL A 398 -8.94 -29.59 -20.11
C VAL A 398 -9.23 -28.11 -20.28
N THR A 399 -8.64 -27.29 -19.41
CA THR A 399 -8.24 -25.92 -19.74
C THR A 399 -6.74 -25.84 -19.45
N ASP A 400 -6.00 -25.26 -20.38
CA ASP A 400 -4.55 -25.32 -20.50
C ASP A 400 -3.74 -25.03 -19.21
N ASP A 401 -2.53 -25.60 -19.22
CA ASP A 401 -1.48 -25.68 -18.21
C ASP A 401 -1.45 -24.60 -17.09
N PRO A 402 -1.26 -25.00 -15.82
CA PRO A 402 -1.03 -24.07 -14.73
C PRO A 402 0.41 -23.56 -14.76
N ALA A 403 0.58 -22.24 -14.86
CA ALA A 403 1.84 -21.63 -14.43
C ALA A 403 1.98 -21.82 -12.91
N TYR A 404 2.99 -22.58 -12.51
CA TYR A 404 3.43 -22.79 -11.15
C TYR A 404 3.54 -21.46 -10.38
N HIS A 405 2.60 -21.20 -9.48
CA HIS A 405 2.75 -20.15 -8.46
C HIS A 405 3.34 -20.77 -7.20
N HIS A 406 4.63 -20.53 -6.97
CA HIS A 406 5.21 -20.72 -5.65
C HIS A 406 4.58 -19.70 -4.70
N GLY A 407 3.75 -20.20 -3.77
CA GLY A 407 3.22 -19.40 -2.66
C GLY A 407 4.36 -18.87 -1.81
N VAL A 408 4.50 -17.54 -1.81
CA VAL A 408 5.24 -16.82 -0.77
C VAL A 408 4.18 -16.30 0.18
N GLY A 409 4.10 -16.91 1.37
CA GLY A 409 3.12 -16.55 2.38
C GLY A 409 3.22 -15.09 2.86
N PRO A 410 2.19 -14.60 3.57
CA PRO A 410 2.03 -13.18 3.94
C PRO A 410 3.11 -12.60 4.88
N PHE A 411 4.11 -13.38 5.28
CA PHE A 411 5.24 -12.93 6.11
C PHE A 411 6.50 -12.55 5.31
N GLY A 412 6.48 -12.61 3.97
CA GLY A 412 7.65 -12.37 3.12
C GLY A 412 7.98 -10.90 2.81
N VAL A 413 7.02 -9.99 2.94
CA VAL A 413 7.18 -8.60 2.45
C VAL A 413 7.96 -7.71 3.43
N PHE A 414 7.81 -7.94 4.75
CA PHE A 414 8.54 -7.18 5.78
C PHE A 414 10.06 -7.46 5.78
N VAL A 415 10.48 -8.66 5.38
CA VAL A 415 11.91 -9.02 5.27
C VAL A 415 12.57 -8.31 4.09
N ALA A 416 11.84 -8.05 3.00
CA ALA A 416 12.37 -7.35 1.83
C ALA A 416 12.65 -5.86 2.14
N VAL A 417 11.77 -5.19 2.88
CA VAL A 417 11.95 -3.77 3.25
C VAL A 417 13.11 -3.59 4.25
N ALA A 418 13.19 -4.44 5.28
CA ALA A 418 14.32 -4.44 6.22
C ALA A 418 15.66 -4.80 5.53
N GLY A 419 15.63 -5.75 4.58
CA GLY A 419 16.80 -6.13 3.79
C GLY A 419 17.31 -5.02 2.88
N VAL A 420 16.42 -4.27 2.21
CA VAL A 420 16.81 -3.16 1.32
C VAL A 420 17.35 -1.97 2.11
N VAL A 421 16.78 -1.66 3.28
CA VAL A 421 17.31 -0.61 4.19
C VAL A 421 18.68 -1.03 4.77
N ALA A 422 18.84 -2.30 5.16
CA ALA A 422 20.13 -2.81 5.64
C ALA A 422 21.20 -2.80 4.54
N ILE A 423 20.87 -3.17 3.30
CA ILE A 423 21.79 -3.11 2.15
C ILE A 423 22.16 -1.65 1.82
N ALA A 424 21.21 -0.71 1.92
CA ALA A 424 21.48 0.71 1.73
C ALA A 424 22.40 1.27 2.83
N ALA A 425 22.19 0.90 4.10
CA ALA A 425 23.03 1.31 5.23
C ALA A 425 24.45 0.72 5.13
N VAL A 426 24.58 -0.56 4.75
CA VAL A 426 25.90 -1.21 4.54
C VAL A 426 26.63 -0.58 3.37
N ALA A 427 25.95 -0.29 2.25
CA ALA A 427 26.55 0.40 1.12
C ALA A 427 27.00 1.83 1.48
N PHE A 428 26.23 2.56 2.29
CA PHE A 428 26.58 3.89 2.79
C PHE A 428 27.82 3.84 3.71
N LYS A 429 27.86 2.90 4.67
CA LYS A 429 29.00 2.72 5.58
C LYS A 429 30.28 2.28 4.87
N LEU A 430 30.17 1.44 3.85
CA LEU A 430 31.30 1.04 2.99
C LEU A 430 31.82 2.20 2.14
N ARG A 431 30.93 3.10 1.69
CA ARG A 431 31.32 4.31 0.95
C ARG A 431 32.06 5.31 1.85
N GLU A 432 31.63 5.43 3.11
CA GLU A 432 32.29 6.26 4.12
C GLU A 432 33.69 5.73 4.48
N ARG A 433 33.86 4.41 4.61
CA ARG A 433 35.18 3.78 4.80
C ARG A 433 36.14 4.03 3.63
N ARG A 434 35.66 3.87 2.39
CA ARG A 434 36.48 4.13 1.19
C ARG A 434 36.80 5.61 0.99
N ALA A 435 35.98 6.52 1.50
CA ALA A 435 36.30 7.94 1.53
C ALA A 435 37.41 8.25 2.53
N ARG A 436 37.43 7.60 3.71
CA ARG A 436 38.50 7.75 4.72
C ARG A 436 39.84 7.17 4.27
N GLU A 437 39.84 6.07 3.50
CA GLU A 437 41.07 5.49 2.93
C GLU A 437 41.74 6.39 1.86
N LYS A 438 40.99 7.34 1.26
CA LYS A 438 41.54 8.34 0.34
C LYS A 438 42.14 9.57 1.03
N TYR A 439 42.07 9.65 2.36
CA TYR A 439 42.71 10.67 3.19
C TYR A 439 43.70 10.02 4.16
N ALA A 440 44.52 9.07 3.70
CA ALA A 440 45.75 8.76 4.41
C ALA A 440 46.66 10.00 4.33
N PRO A 441 47.13 10.56 5.47
CA PRO A 441 48.08 11.66 5.43
C PRO A 441 49.34 11.19 4.69
N LEU A 442 49.76 11.95 3.70
CA LEU A 442 51.08 11.79 3.08
C LEU A 442 52.11 12.04 4.19
N VAL A 443 52.84 11.00 4.57
CA VAL A 443 54.07 11.11 5.37
C VAL A 443 55.21 11.43 4.44
#